data_AF-A0A4S8Q9N4-F1
#
_entry.id   AF-A0A4S8Q9N4-F1
#
_cell.length_a   1.000
_cell.length_b   1.000
_cell.length_c   1.000
_cell.angle_alpha   90.00
_cell.angle_beta   90.00
_cell.angle_gamma   90.00
#
_symmetry.space_group_name_H-M   'P 1'
#
loop_
_entity.id
_entity.type
_entity.pdbx_description
1 polymer ?
#
loop_
_entity_poly.entity_id
_entity_poly.type
_entity_poly.pdbx_seq_one_letter_code
_entity_poly.pdbx_strand_id
1 'polypeptide(L)'
;MAYSEVGRLPQLGHFTHHKTLRNVDFDEIPVPGLDADFYRRPVADRLLSVGVYRFGGAETHRAWGWVGDAHCSWHAYWNPAADRFDGPIPGCPELRLLLTEGRAYGFELGFGGLHRRFLLDGEFLRSGSPTRVDDPRDADRQPDPEPGALEHG
;
A
#
# COMPACT_ATOMS: atom_id res chain seq x y z
N MET A 1 17.69 -2.42 -20.61
CA MET A 1 18.33 -2.89 -19.36
C MET A 1 17.71 -2.24 -18.10
N ALA A 2 16.38 -2.03 -18.04
CA ALA A 2 15.73 -1.39 -16.87
C ALA A 2 15.09 -2.39 -15.89
N TYR A 3 14.75 -3.60 -16.34
CA TYR A 3 14.08 -4.61 -15.52
C TYR A 3 14.91 -5.10 -14.32
N SER A 4 16.24 -5.09 -14.42
CA SER A 4 17.15 -5.50 -13.34
C SER A 4 17.24 -4.49 -12.19
N GLU A 5 16.96 -3.20 -12.44
CA GLU A 5 16.91 -2.19 -11.36
C GLU A 5 15.57 -2.23 -10.62
N VAL A 6 14.49 -2.61 -11.31
CA VAL A 6 13.16 -2.71 -10.69
C VAL A 6 13.10 -3.84 -9.69
N GLY A 7 13.90 -4.90 -9.86
CA GLY A 7 14.05 -5.96 -8.86
C GLY A 7 14.98 -5.61 -7.69
N ARG A 8 15.27 -4.33 -7.43
CA ARG A 8 16.06 -3.87 -6.26
C ARG A 8 15.20 -3.06 -5.31
N LEU A 9 15.61 -2.99 -4.05
CA LEU A 9 14.96 -2.15 -3.05
C LEU A 9 14.97 -0.67 -3.52
N PRO A 10 13.81 0.00 -3.64
CA PRO A 10 13.76 1.38 -4.11
C PRO A 10 14.45 2.37 -3.15
N GLN A 11 15.37 3.16 -3.70
CA GLN A 11 15.93 4.34 -3.02
C GLN A 11 14.97 5.52 -3.22
N LEU A 12 14.27 5.91 -2.15
CA LEU A 12 13.17 6.90 -2.23
C LEU A 12 13.63 8.28 -2.73
N GLY A 13 14.90 8.65 -2.55
CA GLY A 13 15.45 9.92 -3.05
C GLY A 13 15.40 10.06 -4.57
N HIS A 14 15.17 8.97 -5.31
CA HIS A 14 14.96 9.01 -6.76
C HIS A 14 13.49 9.19 -7.16
N PHE A 15 12.55 9.19 -6.21
CA PHE A 15 11.13 9.27 -6.46
C PHE A 15 10.55 10.58 -5.95
N THR A 16 9.42 10.99 -6.53
CA THR A 16 8.63 12.12 -6.05
C THR A 16 7.43 11.59 -5.27
N HIS A 17 7.13 12.20 -4.12
CA HIS A 17 5.90 11.90 -3.37
C HIS A 17 4.69 12.19 -4.25
N HIS A 18 3.72 11.27 -4.23
CA HIS A 18 2.51 11.38 -5.02
C HIS A 18 1.28 11.57 -4.13
N LYS A 19 1.09 10.71 -3.13
CA LYS A 19 -0.03 10.80 -2.19
C LYS A 19 0.23 10.01 -0.92
N THR A 20 -0.60 10.28 0.09
CA THR A 20 -0.66 9.53 1.34
C THR A 20 -2.06 8.95 1.51
N LEU A 21 -2.17 7.68 1.89
CA LEU A 21 -3.40 7.05 2.33
C LEU A 21 -3.31 6.78 3.84
N ARG A 22 -4.36 7.11 4.56
CA ARG A 22 -4.49 6.81 5.99
C ARG A 22 -5.42 5.63 6.20
N ASN A 23 -5.15 4.81 7.21
CA ASN A 23 -5.93 3.63 7.54
C ASN A 23 -6.21 2.75 6.30
N VAL A 24 -5.14 2.38 5.59
CA VAL A 24 -5.18 1.55 4.38
C VAL A 24 -6.12 0.36 4.60
N ASP A 25 -7.05 0.18 3.66
CA ASP A 25 -7.98 -0.92 3.66
C ASP A 25 -7.46 -2.11 2.85
N PHE A 26 -7.89 -3.30 3.30
CA PHE A 26 -7.75 -4.55 2.55
C PHE A 26 -9.12 -5.20 2.48
N ASP A 27 -9.56 -5.52 1.26
CA ASP A 27 -10.92 -6.01 0.98
C ASP A 27 -11.99 -5.14 1.68
N GLU A 28 -11.87 -3.82 1.54
CA GLU A 28 -12.76 -2.80 2.10
C GLU A 28 -12.74 -2.71 3.64
N ILE A 29 -11.88 -3.46 4.32
CA ILE A 29 -11.70 -3.39 5.78
C ILE A 29 -10.51 -2.46 6.09
N PRO A 30 -10.74 -1.24 6.59
CA PRO A 30 -9.66 -0.34 6.99
C PRO A 30 -8.88 -0.94 8.17
N VAL A 31 -7.56 -0.80 8.13
CA VAL A 31 -6.66 -1.14 9.24
C VAL A 31 -6.27 0.15 9.95
N PRO A 32 -6.84 0.46 11.13
CA PRO A 32 -6.50 1.67 11.85
C PRO A 32 -5.00 1.77 12.10
N GLY A 33 -4.42 2.95 11.92
CA GLY A 33 -3.00 3.20 12.17
C GLY A 33 -2.03 2.62 11.14
N LEU A 34 -2.52 1.92 10.09
CA LEU A 34 -1.73 1.55 8.93
C LEU A 34 -1.87 2.61 7.84
N ASP A 35 -0.81 3.37 7.61
CA ASP A 35 -0.75 4.42 6.61
C ASP A 35 0.21 4.04 5.48
N ALA A 36 0.02 4.61 4.30
CA ALA A 36 0.92 4.40 3.16
C ALA A 36 1.24 5.70 2.44
N ASP A 37 2.52 5.95 2.21
CA ASP A 37 2.98 6.98 1.28
C ASP A 37 3.33 6.35 -0.07
N PHE A 38 2.79 6.89 -1.14
CA PHE A 38 3.06 6.46 -2.50
C PHE A 38 3.98 7.47 -3.18
N TYR A 39 5.06 6.96 -3.79
CA TYR A 39 6.02 7.74 -4.55
C TYR A 39 6.11 7.21 -5.97
N ARG A 40 6.42 8.07 -6.92
CA ARG A 40 6.49 7.73 -8.34
C ARG A 40 7.76 8.25 -9.00
N ARG A 41 8.25 7.52 -10.00
CA ARG A 41 9.38 7.91 -10.84
C ARG A 41 9.19 7.42 -12.29
N PRO A 42 9.37 8.27 -13.30
CA PRO A 42 9.37 7.82 -14.69
C PRO A 42 10.59 6.93 -14.97
N VAL A 43 10.38 5.83 -15.68
CA VAL A 43 11.44 4.92 -16.16
C VAL A 43 11.11 4.57 -17.60
N ALA A 44 11.86 5.15 -18.54
CA ALA A 44 11.54 5.14 -19.97
C ALA A 44 10.09 5.61 -20.22
N ASP A 45 9.24 4.76 -20.78
CA ASP A 45 7.84 5.00 -21.13
C ASP A 45 6.84 4.61 -20.04
N ARG A 46 7.33 4.11 -18.89
CA ARG A 46 6.47 3.63 -17.78
C ARG A 46 6.69 4.43 -16.51
N LEU A 47 5.69 4.38 -15.63
CA LEU A 47 5.73 5.03 -14.33
C LEU A 47 5.89 3.98 -13.23
N LEU A 48 7.05 3.97 -12.57
CA LEU A 48 7.29 3.11 -11.42
C LEU A 48 6.69 3.76 -10.18
N SER A 49 5.99 2.98 -9.36
CA SER A 49 5.38 3.40 -8.11
C SER A 49 5.88 2.54 -6.95
N VAL A 50 6.16 3.15 -5.80
CA VAL A 50 6.49 2.48 -4.55
C VAL A 50 5.54 2.97 -3.45
N GLY A 51 4.92 2.03 -2.74
CA GLY A 51 4.19 2.26 -1.50
C GLY A 51 5.08 1.96 -0.31
N VAL A 52 5.15 2.89 0.64
CA VAL A 52 5.84 2.76 1.92
C VAL A 52 4.80 2.71 3.02
N TYR A 53 4.65 1.53 3.63
CA TYR A 53 3.60 1.26 4.61
C TYR A 53 4.14 1.39 6.02
N ARG A 54 3.39 2.10 6.87
CA ARG A 54 3.77 2.37 8.26
C ARG A 54 2.61 2.05 9.18
N PHE A 55 2.89 1.31 10.24
CA PHE A 55 1.93 1.00 11.28
C PHE A 55 2.35 1.65 12.58
N GLY A 56 1.49 2.49 13.17
CA GLY A 56 1.84 3.28 14.36
C GLY A 56 3.05 4.20 14.11
N GLY A 57 3.24 4.65 12.86
CA GLY A 57 4.39 5.47 12.44
C GLY A 57 5.68 4.69 12.12
N ALA A 58 5.78 3.41 12.47
CA ALA A 58 6.93 2.57 12.15
C ALA A 58 6.77 1.89 10.79
N GLU A 59 7.81 1.90 9.95
CA GLU A 59 7.78 1.25 8.65
C GLU A 59 7.65 -0.28 8.79
N THR A 60 6.71 -0.87 8.06
CA THR A 60 6.43 -2.32 8.10
C THR A 60 6.89 -3.01 6.84
N HIS A 61 6.61 -2.44 5.67
CA HIS A 61 6.99 -2.99 4.39
C HIS A 61 6.97 -1.94 3.27
N ARG A 62 7.63 -2.28 2.16
CA ARG A 62 7.50 -1.59 0.89
C ARG A 62 6.96 -2.56 -0.16
N ALA A 63 6.12 -2.04 -1.06
CA ALA A 63 5.71 -2.76 -2.25
C ALA A 63 5.82 -1.82 -3.46
N TRP A 64 6.32 -2.32 -4.58
CA TRP A 64 6.51 -1.50 -5.77
C TRP A 64 6.23 -2.28 -7.05
N GLY A 65 5.91 -1.53 -8.08
CA GLY A 65 5.48 -2.02 -9.38
C GLY A 65 5.13 -0.87 -10.29
N TRP A 66 4.51 -1.17 -11.41
CA TRP A 66 4.16 -0.16 -12.41
C TRP A 66 2.76 0.39 -12.18
N VAL A 67 2.59 1.69 -12.40
CA VAL A 67 1.26 2.30 -12.41
C VAL A 67 0.44 1.69 -13.56
N GLY A 68 -0.79 1.29 -13.24
CA GLY A 68 -1.71 0.61 -14.18
C GLY A 68 -1.69 -0.91 -14.09
N ASP A 69 -0.66 -1.51 -13.49
CA ASP A 69 -0.63 -2.95 -13.26
C ASP A 69 -1.51 -3.30 -12.04
N ALA A 70 -2.25 -4.41 -12.12
CA ALA A 70 -3.16 -4.85 -11.06
C ALA A 70 -2.44 -5.25 -9.76
N HIS A 71 -1.17 -5.62 -9.84
CA HIS A 71 -0.41 -6.17 -8.73
C HIS A 71 0.99 -5.53 -8.63
N CYS A 72 1.50 -5.47 -7.41
CA CYS A 72 2.90 -5.10 -7.17
C CYS A 72 3.82 -6.14 -7.82
N SER A 73 4.92 -5.66 -8.41
CA SER A 73 5.92 -6.55 -9.01
C SER A 73 6.85 -7.13 -7.94
N TRP A 74 7.08 -6.39 -6.85
CA TRP A 74 8.01 -6.76 -5.79
C TRP A 74 7.60 -6.15 -4.44
N HIS A 75 8.09 -6.74 -3.35
CA HIS A 75 7.97 -6.20 -2.01
C HIS A 75 9.19 -6.52 -1.13
N ALA A 76 9.26 -5.88 0.03
CA ALA A 76 10.22 -6.18 1.08
C ALA A 76 9.65 -5.83 2.47
N TYR A 77 9.95 -6.65 3.48
CA TYR A 77 9.50 -6.43 4.86
C TYR A 77 10.60 -5.76 5.68
N TRP A 78 10.24 -4.77 6.51
CA TRP A 78 11.19 -4.17 7.45
C TRP A 78 11.52 -5.16 8.56
N ASN A 79 12.81 -5.38 8.81
CA ASN A 79 13.34 -6.24 9.86
C ASN A 79 14.02 -5.38 10.94
N PRO A 80 13.31 -5.00 12.01
CA PRO A 80 13.89 -4.17 13.07
C PRO A 80 15.02 -4.87 13.82
N ALA A 81 15.03 -6.21 13.88
CA ALA A 81 16.09 -6.97 14.58
C ALA A 81 17.43 -6.95 13.83
N ALA A 82 17.40 -6.76 12.51
CA ALA A 82 18.60 -6.73 11.66
C ALA A 82 18.84 -5.36 11.02
N ASP A 83 18.04 -4.35 11.39
CA ASP A 83 18.05 -2.97 10.87
C ASP A 83 18.13 -2.90 9.34
N ARG A 84 17.32 -3.73 8.67
CA ARG A 84 17.32 -3.85 7.19
C ARG A 84 15.99 -4.35 6.66
N PHE A 85 15.83 -4.33 5.34
CA PHE A 85 14.73 -5.02 4.68
C PHE A 85 15.05 -6.49 4.39
N ASP A 86 14.07 -7.36 4.61
CA ASP A 86 14.07 -8.71 4.06
C ASP A 86 13.38 -8.66 2.68
N GLY A 87 14.18 -8.87 1.63
CA GLY A 87 13.76 -8.75 0.23
C GLY A 87 14.87 -8.16 -0.62
N PRO A 88 14.62 -7.86 -1.91
CA PRO A 88 13.32 -7.86 -2.59
C PRO A 88 12.75 -9.26 -2.86
N ILE A 89 11.43 -9.39 -2.75
CA ILE A 89 10.66 -10.63 -2.96
C ILE A 89 9.69 -10.39 -4.13
N PRO A 90 9.59 -11.28 -5.14
CA PRO A 90 8.64 -11.13 -6.24
C PRO A 90 7.18 -11.12 -5.76
N GLY A 91 6.35 -10.30 -6.40
CA GLY A 91 4.90 -10.23 -6.18
C GLY A 91 4.47 -9.30 -5.04
N CYS A 92 3.18 -9.35 -4.72
CA CYS A 92 2.59 -8.59 -3.62
C CYS A 92 3.01 -9.13 -2.24
N PRO A 93 3.02 -8.28 -1.19
CA PRO A 93 3.16 -8.74 0.17
C PRO A 93 2.07 -9.77 0.52
N GLU A 94 2.46 -10.81 1.24
CA GLU A 94 1.50 -11.71 1.89
C GLU A 94 1.00 -11.04 3.17
N LEU A 95 -0.31 -10.83 3.25
CA LEU A 95 -0.94 -10.15 4.36
C LEU A 95 -2.16 -10.93 4.84
N ARG A 96 -2.34 -11.00 6.15
CA ARG A 96 -3.53 -11.57 6.79
C ARG A 96 -4.08 -10.62 7.83
N LEU A 97 -5.33 -10.20 7.65
CA LEU A 97 -6.02 -9.37 8.66
C LEU A 97 -6.32 -10.17 9.93
N LEU A 98 -6.17 -9.51 11.07
CA LEU A 98 -6.63 -9.99 12.36
C LEU A 98 -7.90 -9.23 12.71
N LEU A 99 -9.03 -9.94 12.75
CA LEU A 99 -10.36 -9.36 12.86
C LEU A 99 -11.03 -9.71 14.19
N THR A 100 -11.74 -8.73 14.75
CA THR A 100 -12.70 -8.93 15.86
C THR A 100 -13.97 -8.21 15.49
N GLU A 101 -15.12 -8.91 15.53
CA GLU A 101 -16.42 -8.34 15.17
C GLU A 101 -16.43 -7.59 13.81
N GLY A 102 -15.69 -8.12 12.81
CA GLY A 102 -15.58 -7.52 11.48
C GLY A 102 -14.66 -6.29 11.40
N ARG A 103 -13.96 -5.94 12.48
CA ARG A 103 -13.00 -4.82 12.53
C ARG A 103 -11.57 -5.33 12.64
N ALA A 104 -10.67 -4.74 11.87
CA ALA A 104 -9.24 -5.04 12.00
C ALA A 104 -8.70 -4.49 13.32
N TYR A 105 -8.09 -5.37 14.12
CA TYR A 105 -7.30 -4.99 15.30
C TYR A 105 -5.80 -5.19 15.09
N GLY A 106 -5.40 -5.58 13.89
CA GLY A 106 -4.03 -5.84 13.52
C GLY A 106 -3.95 -6.62 12.20
N PHE A 107 -2.74 -6.99 11.83
CA PHE A 107 -2.46 -7.81 10.66
C PHE A 107 -1.15 -8.56 10.84
N GLU A 108 -0.98 -9.58 10.01
CA GLU A 108 0.26 -10.31 9.87
C GLU A 108 0.83 -10.10 8.46
N LEU A 109 2.16 -10.09 8.37
CA LEU A 109 2.90 -10.00 7.12
C LEU A 109 3.80 -11.22 6.94
N GLY A 110 3.94 -11.67 5.70
CA GLY A 110 4.89 -12.69 5.29
C GLY A 110 4.57 -14.09 5.83
N PHE A 111 5.50 -15.00 5.57
CA PHE A 111 5.39 -16.42 5.88
C PHE A 111 6.72 -16.96 6.43
N GLY A 112 6.65 -18.09 7.15
CA GLY A 112 7.83 -18.76 7.70
C GLY A 112 8.69 -17.82 8.56
N GLY A 113 10.00 -17.79 8.31
CA GLY A 113 10.95 -16.93 9.04
C GLY A 113 10.80 -15.42 8.78
N LEU A 114 9.94 -15.02 7.84
CA LEU A 114 9.61 -13.62 7.56
C LEU A 114 8.30 -13.18 8.21
N HIS A 115 7.60 -14.08 8.91
CA HIS A 115 6.33 -13.78 9.55
C HIS A 115 6.48 -12.70 10.61
N ARG A 116 5.63 -11.69 10.54
CA ARG A 116 5.55 -10.60 11.52
C ARG A 116 4.12 -10.29 11.85
N ARG A 117 3.87 -9.93 13.11
CA ARG A 117 2.54 -9.60 13.62
C ARG A 117 2.50 -8.18 14.16
N PHE A 118 1.50 -7.42 13.73
CA PHE A 118 1.26 -6.03 14.11
C PHE A 118 -0.12 -5.94 14.76
N LEU A 119 -0.20 -5.36 15.95
CA LEU A 119 -1.42 -5.26 16.75
C LEU A 119 -1.65 -3.80 17.13
N LEU A 120 -2.90 -3.36 17.06
CA LEU A 120 -3.30 -2.10 17.67
C LEU A 120 -3.09 -2.19 19.17
N ASP A 121 -2.48 -1.16 19.75
CA ASP A 121 -2.37 -1.05 21.20
C ASP A 121 -3.76 -1.01 21.83
N GLY A 122 -3.89 -1.60 23.03
CA GLY A 122 -5.18 -1.81 23.70
C GLY A 122 -5.99 -0.55 24.01
N GLU A 123 -5.41 0.65 23.94
CA GLU A 123 -6.16 1.91 24.04
C GLU A 123 -7.06 2.15 22.81
N PHE A 124 -6.64 1.74 21.61
CA PHE A 124 -7.44 1.88 20.37
C PHE A 124 -8.69 0.99 20.37
N LEU A 125 -8.66 -0.13 21.11
CA LEU A 125 -9.83 -1.01 21.29
C LEU A 125 -10.84 -0.45 22.31
N ARG A 126 -10.41 0.49 23.18
CA ARG A 126 -11.27 1.12 24.19
C ARG A 126 -11.93 2.41 23.69
N SER A 127 -11.31 3.11 22.74
CA SER A 127 -11.89 4.28 22.06
C SER A 127 -12.83 3.82 20.93
N GLY A 128 -13.93 3.17 21.30
CA GLY A 128 -15.00 2.85 20.37
C GLY A 128 -15.55 4.10 19.69
N SER A 129 -15.14 4.33 18.44
CA SER A 129 -15.90 4.87 17.28
C SER A 129 -14.96 5.61 16.34
N PRO A 130 -14.69 5.11 15.11
CA PRO A 130 -14.12 5.97 14.09
C PRO A 130 -15.24 6.92 13.62
N THR A 131 -15.08 8.21 13.89
CA THR A 131 -15.74 9.26 13.09
C THR A 131 -15.46 8.96 11.63
N ARG A 132 -16.53 8.77 10.86
CA ARG A 132 -16.54 8.65 9.41
C ARG A 132 -15.73 9.82 8.86
N VAL A 133 -14.48 9.58 8.50
CA VAL A 133 -13.67 10.57 7.79
C VAL A 133 -14.27 10.60 6.40
N ASP A 134 -14.84 11.75 6.03
CA ASP A 134 -15.37 11.99 4.69
C ASP A 134 -14.31 11.60 3.66
N ASP A 135 -14.69 10.64 2.82
CA ASP A 135 -13.83 9.97 1.87
C ASP A 135 -13.49 10.92 0.71
N PRO A 136 -12.22 11.32 0.50
CA PRO A 136 -11.85 12.12 -0.67
C PRO A 136 -11.85 11.30 -1.96
N ARG A 137 -12.04 9.96 -1.89
CA ARG A 137 -11.95 9.05 -3.05
C ARG A 137 -13.08 9.22 -4.07
N ASP A 138 -14.12 10.02 -3.78
CA ASP A 138 -15.17 10.35 -4.75
C ASP A 138 -14.83 11.55 -5.67
N ALA A 139 -13.79 12.32 -5.39
CA ALA A 139 -13.53 13.56 -6.14
C ALA A 139 -12.84 13.37 -7.52
N ASP A 140 -12.24 12.21 -7.79
CA ASP A 140 -11.41 11.99 -8.99
C ASP A 140 -11.94 10.91 -9.96
N ARG A 141 -13.17 10.42 -9.77
CA ARG A 141 -13.81 9.54 -10.76
C ARG A 141 -14.37 10.37 -11.90
N GLN A 142 -13.52 10.83 -12.82
CA GLN A 142 -13.99 11.29 -14.13
C GLN A 142 -14.66 10.10 -14.84
N PRO A 143 -15.93 10.20 -15.25
CA PRO A 143 -16.53 9.21 -16.12
C PRO A 143 -15.81 9.24 -17.48
N ASP A 144 -15.55 8.07 -18.05
CA ASP A 144 -15.10 7.93 -19.44
C ASP A 144 -16.08 8.65 -20.38
N PRO A 145 -15.59 9.35 -21.43
CA PRO A 145 -16.48 9.94 -22.42
C PRO A 145 -17.24 8.84 -23.18
N GLU A 146 -18.57 8.94 -23.20
CA GLU A 146 -19.45 8.04 -23.94
C GLU A 146 -19.12 8.05 -25.45
N PRO A 147 -19.16 6.89 -26.14
CA PRO A 147 -18.99 6.84 -27.58
C PRO A 147 -20.21 7.47 -28.28
N GLY A 148 -19.95 8.51 -29.08
CA GLY A 148 -20.95 9.35 -29.72
C GLY A 148 -21.99 8.59 -30.57
N ALA A 149 -23.26 8.83 -30.26
CA ALA A 149 -24.38 8.51 -31.11
C ALA A 149 -24.64 9.66 -32.10
N LEU A 150 -24.45 9.36 -33.39
CA LEU A 150 -25.30 9.72 -34.54
C LEU A 150 -25.98 11.10 -34.51
N GLU A 151 -25.50 12.02 -35.34
CA GLU A 151 -26.35 13.06 -35.93
C GLU A 151 -26.63 12.74 -37.40
N HIS A 152 -27.92 12.50 -37.69
CA HIS A 152 -28.48 12.53 -39.03
C HIS A 152 -28.66 14.00 -39.45
N GLY A 153 -28.11 14.36 -40.60
CA GLY A 153 -28.47 15.52 -41.41
C GLY A 153 -28.71 15.08 -42.84
#